data_AF-A0A820JGQ8-F1
#
_entry.id   AF-A0A820JGQ8-F1
#
_cell.length_a   1.000
_cell.length_b   1.000
_cell.length_c   1.000
_cell.angle_alpha   90.00
_cell.angle_beta   90.00
_cell.angle_gamma   90.00
#
_symmetry.space_group_name_H-M   'P 1'
#
loop_
_entity.id
_entity.type
_entity.pdbx_description
1 polymer ?
#
loop_
_entity_poly.entity_id
_entity_poly.type
_entity_poly.pdbx_seq_one_letter_code
_entity_poly.pdbx_strand_id
1 'polypeptide(L)'
;VVLQEEVQSAEQHLKECQNAYEEYIKTKKELAALLDRLFSGATLSYPDEDAMEQQLQNEKEHLVTIQNYHRVITHAFELMQKAHQAFILCHRALDDALNMNTFDLFSDSSFADMAVSSYLAKARNASAQAQQFLNEARRLYPNMRHVGELHIKQDNLVFNILFDNIWTDMNMRKKIREASNRISSANAAVVSIVSELKQKLDQYTADRDKTRTNITRMATEHFKARINIVQNVIQPPPPYSAIDDNYVNGCS
;
A
#
# COMPACT_ATOMS: atom_id res chain seq x y z
N VAL A 1 50.81 -5.60 -8.65
CA VAL A 1 51.32 -5.52 -7.26
C VAL A 1 50.77 -4.27 -6.56
N VAL A 2 51.14 -3.05 -6.97
CA VAL A 2 50.59 -1.79 -6.37
C VAL A 2 49.06 -1.73 -6.36
N LEU A 3 48.41 -2.02 -7.50
CA LEU A 3 46.93 -2.05 -7.58
C LEU A 3 46.28 -3.16 -6.73
N GLN A 4 47.00 -4.24 -6.43
CA GLN A 4 46.50 -5.31 -5.57
C GLN A 4 46.59 -4.92 -4.10
N GLU A 5 47.66 -4.24 -3.70
CA GLU A 5 47.83 -3.70 -2.34
C GLU A 5 46.82 -2.58 -2.05
N GLU A 6 46.54 -1.71 -3.03
CA GLU A 6 45.52 -0.66 -2.89
C GLU A 6 44.10 -1.24 -2.74
N VAL A 7 43.76 -2.28 -3.50
CA VAL A 7 42.47 -2.98 -3.37
C VAL A 7 42.35 -3.67 -2.02
N GLN A 8 43.40 -4.36 -1.56
CA GLN A 8 43.41 -5.01 -0.24
C GLN A 8 43.25 -3.99 0.90
N SER A 9 43.94 -2.84 0.81
CA SER A 9 43.83 -1.76 1.78
C SER A 9 42.42 -1.15 1.81
N ALA A 10 41.81 -0.92 0.64
CA ALA A 10 40.44 -0.42 0.53
C ALA A 10 39.40 -1.41 1.10
N GLU A 11 39.56 -2.71 0.84
CA GLU A 11 38.72 -3.76 1.41
C GLU A 11 38.83 -3.84 2.93
N GLN A 12 40.04 -3.67 3.46
CA GLN A 12 40.27 -3.66 4.90
C GLN A 12 39.63 -2.43 5.57
N HIS A 13 39.78 -1.24 4.98
CA HIS A 13 39.12 -0.02 5.44
C HIS A 13 37.59 -0.13 5.37
N LEU A 14 37.05 -0.74 4.31
CA LEU A 14 35.61 -1.00 4.19
C LEU A 14 35.12 -1.86 5.37
N LYS A 15 35.85 -2.94 5.67
CA LYS A 15 35.51 -3.86 6.75
C LYS A 15 35.60 -3.19 8.13
N GLU A 16 36.63 -2.38 8.37
CA GLU A 16 36.76 -1.58 9.59
C GLU A 16 35.61 -0.59 9.74
N CYS A 17 35.24 0.08 8.64
CA CYS A 17 34.11 1.01 8.63
C CYS A 17 32.78 0.30 8.90
N GLN A 18 32.57 -0.89 8.34
CA GLN A 18 31.40 -1.73 8.63
C GLN A 18 31.33 -2.14 10.10
N ASN A 19 32.43 -2.65 10.66
CA ASN A 19 32.49 -3.05 12.06
C ASN A 19 32.20 -1.86 13.00
N ALA A 20 32.83 -0.71 12.74
CA ALA A 20 32.60 0.51 13.53
C ALA A 20 31.14 1.00 13.42
N TYR A 21 30.53 0.86 12.25
CA TYR A 21 29.12 1.21 12.04
C TYR A 21 28.17 0.27 12.79
N GLU A 22 28.43 -1.03 12.78
CA GLU A 22 27.65 -2.01 13.55
C GLU A 22 27.76 -1.75 15.07
N GLU A 23 28.96 -1.49 15.57
CA GLU A 23 29.19 -1.14 16.97
C GLU A 23 28.47 0.17 17.34
N TYR A 24 28.54 1.19 16.47
CA TYR A 24 27.80 2.44 16.64
C TYR A 24 26.29 2.20 16.75
N ILE A 25 25.70 1.39 15.87
CA ILE A 25 24.26 1.05 15.92
C ILE A 25 23.91 0.37 17.24
N LYS A 26 24.72 -0.61 17.65
CA LYS A 26 24.49 -1.36 18.89
C LYS A 26 24.51 -0.43 20.10
N THR A 27 25.56 0.36 20.27
CA THR A 27 25.72 1.29 21.40
C THR A 27 24.62 2.35 21.41
N LYS A 28 24.25 2.88 20.24
CA LYS A 28 23.13 3.83 20.12
C LYS A 28 21.80 3.21 20.58
N LYS A 29 21.55 1.94 20.26
CA LYS A 29 20.34 1.22 20.70
C LYS A 29 20.33 0.97 22.20
N GLU A 30 21.47 0.60 22.78
CA GLU A 30 21.62 0.43 24.23
C GLU A 30 21.38 1.75 24.98
N LEU A 31 21.97 2.84 24.49
CA LEU A 31 21.74 4.18 25.04
C LEU A 31 20.27 4.61 24.96
N ALA A 32 19.61 4.38 23.82
CA ALA A 32 18.18 4.65 23.68
C ALA A 32 17.34 3.86 24.70
N ALA A 33 17.63 2.56 24.89
CA ALA A 33 16.93 1.73 25.86
C ALA A 33 17.16 2.19 27.31
N LEU A 34 18.35 2.70 27.63
CA LEU A 34 18.63 3.29 28.95
C LEU A 34 17.84 4.58 29.16
N LEU A 35 17.81 5.46 28.16
CA LEU A 35 17.02 6.69 28.21
C LEU A 35 15.52 6.37 28.35
N ASP A 36 14.99 5.42 27.58
CA ASP A 36 13.59 5.02 27.70
C ASP A 36 13.23 4.51 29.11
N ARG A 37 14.15 3.83 29.79
CA ARG A 37 13.95 3.42 31.19
C ARG A 37 13.99 4.61 32.13
N LEU A 38 14.90 5.55 31.93
CA LEU A 38 15.07 6.72 32.79
C LEU A 38 13.88 7.69 32.68
N PHE A 39 13.37 7.88 31.47
CA PHE A 39 12.23 8.73 31.15
C PHE A 39 10.92 7.92 31.09
N SER A 40 10.83 6.78 31.80
CA SER A 40 9.60 6.00 31.82
C SER A 40 8.56 6.66 32.73
N GLY A 41 7.55 7.30 32.13
CA GLY A 41 6.46 8.00 32.83
C GLY A 41 6.55 9.51 32.69
N ALA A 42 5.62 10.25 33.31
CA ALA A 42 5.57 11.71 33.20
C ALA A 42 6.81 12.35 33.84
N THR A 43 7.59 13.06 33.03
CA THR A 43 8.78 13.76 33.50
C THR A 43 8.38 15.16 33.98
N LEU A 44 7.75 15.25 35.16
CA LEU A 44 7.17 16.51 35.68
C LEU A 44 8.12 17.73 35.68
N SER A 45 9.43 17.51 35.74
CA SER A 45 10.46 18.56 35.68
C SER A 45 10.78 19.05 34.25
N TYR A 46 10.31 18.34 33.22
CA TYR A 46 10.62 18.58 31.80
C TYR A 46 9.36 18.44 30.92
N PRO A 47 8.35 19.33 31.07
CA PRO A 47 7.09 19.26 30.32
C PRO A 47 7.27 19.36 28.80
N ASP A 48 8.32 20.02 28.34
CA ASP A 48 8.64 20.12 26.91
C ASP A 48 9.05 18.77 26.31
N GLU A 49 9.68 17.88 27.10
CA GLU A 49 10.08 16.54 26.65
C GLU A 49 8.86 15.61 26.57
N ASP A 50 7.99 15.64 27.57
CA ASP A 50 6.70 14.94 27.57
C ASP A 50 5.84 15.36 26.35
N ALA A 51 5.83 16.67 26.02
CA ALA A 51 5.12 17.18 24.85
C ALA A 51 5.71 16.65 23.53
N MET A 52 7.04 16.55 23.41
CA MET A 52 7.70 15.96 22.24
C MET A 52 7.38 14.46 22.11
N GLU A 53 7.37 13.72 23.22
CA GLU A 53 7.01 12.30 23.22
C GLU A 53 5.57 12.09 22.76
N GLN A 54 4.64 12.89 23.29
CA GLN A 54 3.23 12.83 22.89
C GLN A 54 3.04 13.16 21.41
N GLN A 55 3.70 14.22 20.91
CA GLN A 55 3.65 14.56 19.48
C GLN A 55 4.22 13.46 18.60
N LEU A 56 5.36 12.88 18.99
CA LEU A 56 5.99 11.77 18.27
C LEU A 56 5.08 10.54 18.24
N GLN A 57 4.39 10.24 19.34
CA GLN A 57 3.44 9.15 19.43
C GLN A 57 2.22 9.39 18.53
N ASN A 58 1.64 10.58 18.56
CA ASN A 58 0.51 10.97 17.70
C ASN A 58 0.89 10.84 16.20
N GLU A 59 2.09 11.29 15.81
CA GLU A 59 2.55 11.21 14.42
C GLU A 59 2.76 9.74 13.98
N LYS A 60 3.26 8.88 14.88
CA LYS A 60 3.37 7.43 14.61
C LYS A 60 2.00 6.78 14.40
N GLU A 61 1.01 7.12 15.22
CA GLU A 61 -0.37 6.64 15.06
C GLU A 61 -1.00 7.14 13.76
N HIS A 62 -0.71 8.39 13.39
CA HIS A 62 -1.12 8.95 12.11
C HIS A 62 -0.49 8.19 10.93
N LEU A 63 0.81 7.85 11.01
CA LEU A 63 1.48 7.05 9.98
C LEU A 63 0.82 5.67 9.81
N VAL A 64 0.50 4.98 10.91
CA VAL A 64 -0.20 3.68 10.86
C VAL A 64 -1.55 3.81 10.15
N THR A 65 -2.27 4.89 10.43
CA THR A 65 -3.55 5.20 9.78
C THR A 65 -3.37 5.41 8.27
N ILE A 66 -2.41 6.23 7.85
CA ILE A 66 -2.07 6.45 6.44
C ILE A 66 -1.69 5.13 5.75
N GLN A 67 -0.85 4.31 6.38
CA GLN A 67 -0.42 3.02 5.83
C GLN A 67 -1.59 2.06 5.62
N ASN A 68 -2.55 2.03 6.57
CA ASN A 68 -3.75 1.23 6.43
C ASN A 68 -4.60 1.68 5.23
N TYR A 69 -4.83 2.98 5.07
CA TYR A 69 -5.55 3.51 3.90
C TYR A 69 -4.81 3.26 2.59
N HIS A 70 -3.49 3.46 2.57
CA HIS A 70 -2.65 3.19 1.41
C HIS A 70 -2.78 1.73 0.94
N ARG A 71 -2.72 0.77 1.87
CA ARG A 71 -2.91 -0.66 1.58
C ARG A 71 -4.30 -0.96 1.01
N VAL A 72 -5.35 -0.43 1.62
CA VAL A 72 -6.75 -0.62 1.16
C VAL A 72 -6.92 -0.08 -0.26
N ILE A 73 -6.41 1.13 -0.53
CA ILE A 73 -6.53 1.76 -1.85
C ILE A 73 -5.70 1.03 -2.90
N THR A 74 -4.49 0.57 -2.55
CA THR A 74 -3.64 -0.24 -3.43
C THR A 74 -4.39 -1.49 -3.91
N HIS A 75 -4.98 -2.25 -2.99
CA HIS A 75 -5.69 -3.47 -3.33
C HIS A 75 -6.99 -3.18 -4.12
N ALA A 76 -7.72 -2.11 -3.76
CA ALA A 76 -8.87 -1.66 -4.55
C ALA A 76 -8.46 -1.29 -5.99
N PHE A 77 -7.34 -0.59 -6.16
CA PHE A 77 -6.79 -0.21 -7.46
C PHE A 77 -6.44 -1.44 -8.30
N GLU A 78 -5.77 -2.45 -7.72
CA GLU A 78 -5.45 -3.71 -8.41
C GLU A 78 -6.70 -4.46 -8.87
N LEU A 79 -7.73 -4.54 -8.03
CA LEU A 79 -9.01 -5.15 -8.40
C LEU A 79 -9.69 -4.41 -9.55
N MET A 80 -9.68 -3.08 -9.54
CA MET A 80 -10.26 -2.28 -10.63
C MET A 80 -9.47 -2.43 -11.94
N GLN A 81 -8.15 -2.59 -11.88
CA GLN A 81 -7.35 -2.93 -13.06
C GLN A 81 -7.71 -4.31 -13.63
N LYS A 82 -7.90 -5.32 -12.77
CA LYS A 82 -8.37 -6.65 -13.19
C LYS A 82 -9.76 -6.58 -13.81
N ALA A 83 -10.67 -5.79 -13.23
CA ALA A 83 -11.99 -5.53 -13.80
C ALA A 83 -11.91 -4.90 -15.20
N HIS A 84 -11.05 -3.90 -15.38
CA HIS A 84 -10.79 -3.27 -16.67
C HIS A 84 -10.30 -4.28 -17.72
N GLN A 85 -9.32 -5.12 -17.36
CA GLN A 85 -8.82 -6.17 -18.25
C GLN A 85 -9.92 -7.16 -18.64
N ALA A 86 -10.74 -7.57 -17.67
CA ALA A 86 -11.88 -8.45 -17.92
C ALA A 86 -12.92 -7.81 -18.85
N PHE A 87 -13.19 -6.50 -18.74
CA PHE A 87 -14.05 -5.80 -19.70
C PHE A 87 -13.45 -5.72 -21.10
N ILE A 88 -12.14 -5.55 -21.25
CA ILE A 88 -11.47 -5.61 -22.57
C ILE A 88 -11.66 -6.98 -23.20
N LEU A 89 -11.49 -8.07 -22.43
CA LEU A 89 -11.71 -9.43 -22.91
C LEU A 89 -13.16 -9.66 -23.31
N CYS A 90 -14.11 -9.15 -22.52
CA CYS A 90 -15.53 -9.22 -22.84
C CYS A 90 -15.84 -8.48 -24.16
N HIS A 91 -15.32 -7.27 -24.35
CA HIS A 91 -15.55 -6.49 -25.57
C HIS A 91 -15.00 -7.20 -26.80
N ARG A 92 -13.76 -7.73 -26.74
CA ARG A 92 -13.17 -8.50 -27.83
C ARG A 92 -14.02 -9.71 -28.22
N ALA A 93 -14.48 -10.46 -27.21
CA ALA A 93 -15.32 -11.62 -27.46
C ALA A 93 -16.69 -11.25 -28.09
N LEU A 94 -17.27 -10.10 -27.73
CA LEU A 94 -18.49 -9.60 -28.37
C LEU A 94 -18.25 -9.13 -29.81
N ASP A 95 -17.11 -8.49 -30.09
CA ASP A 95 -16.72 -8.10 -31.45
C ASP A 95 -16.49 -9.32 -32.34
N ASP A 96 -15.81 -10.35 -31.82
CA ASP A 96 -15.60 -11.62 -32.53
C ASP A 96 -16.94 -12.30 -32.85
N ALA A 97 -17.90 -12.28 -31.91
CA ALA A 97 -19.25 -12.79 -32.13
C ALA A 97 -20.01 -12.01 -33.23
N LEU A 98 -19.87 -10.67 -33.28
CA LEU A 98 -20.46 -9.83 -34.33
C LEU A 98 -19.85 -10.12 -35.71
N ASN A 99 -18.54 -10.32 -35.76
CA ASN A 99 -17.82 -10.61 -36.99
C ASN A 99 -18.23 -11.98 -37.56
N MET A 100 -18.35 -13.00 -36.70
CA MET A 100 -18.78 -14.34 -37.12
C MET A 100 -20.25 -14.39 -37.56
N ASN A 101 -21.15 -13.68 -36.87
CA ASN A 101 -22.54 -13.55 -37.29
C ASN A 101 -22.68 -12.87 -38.68
N THR A 102 -21.73 -12.00 -39.05
CA THR A 102 -21.73 -11.37 -40.38
C THR A 102 -21.37 -12.37 -41.50
N PHE A 103 -20.59 -13.42 -41.20
CA PHE A 103 -20.27 -14.50 -42.14
C PHE A 103 -21.41 -15.50 -42.33
N ASP A 104 -22.21 -15.74 -41.29
CA ASP A 104 -23.34 -16.68 -41.28
C ASP A 104 -24.49 -16.26 -42.23
N LEU A 105 -24.74 -14.95 -42.37
CA LEU A 105 -25.69 -14.42 -43.37
C LEU A 105 -25.32 -14.77 -44.84
N PHE A 106 -24.09 -15.24 -45.08
CA PHE A 106 -23.62 -15.69 -46.40
C PHE A 106 -23.34 -17.20 -46.46
N SER A 107 -23.48 -17.94 -45.36
CA SER A 107 -23.16 -19.36 -45.27
C SER A 107 -24.09 -20.05 -44.28
N ASP A 108 -25.10 -20.76 -44.78
CA ASP A 108 -26.12 -21.51 -44.03
C ASP A 108 -25.51 -22.76 -43.34
N SER A 109 -24.46 -22.56 -42.54
CA SER A 109 -23.59 -23.62 -42.03
C SER A 109 -23.58 -23.68 -40.51
N SER A 110 -23.88 -24.88 -39.99
CA SER A 110 -23.92 -25.20 -38.54
C SER A 110 -22.64 -24.86 -37.76
N PHE A 111 -21.50 -24.64 -38.44
CA PHE A 111 -20.22 -24.29 -37.81
C PHE A 111 -20.16 -22.83 -37.33
N ALA A 112 -20.84 -21.90 -38.01
CA ALA A 112 -20.83 -20.48 -37.63
C ALA A 112 -21.59 -20.26 -36.30
N ASP A 113 -22.72 -20.92 -36.13
CA ASP A 113 -23.50 -20.93 -34.89
C ASP A 113 -22.68 -21.42 -33.68
N MET A 114 -21.92 -22.52 -33.84
CA MET A 114 -21.06 -23.04 -32.79
C MET A 114 -19.96 -22.04 -32.39
N ALA A 115 -19.38 -21.36 -33.37
CA ALA A 115 -18.34 -20.35 -33.13
C ALA A 115 -18.90 -19.14 -32.38
N VAL A 116 -20.04 -18.58 -32.82
CA VAL A 116 -20.70 -17.45 -32.17
C VAL A 116 -21.08 -17.80 -30.72
N SER A 117 -21.64 -18.98 -30.50
CA SER A 117 -21.92 -19.53 -29.17
C SER A 117 -20.68 -19.52 -28.25
N SER A 118 -19.55 -20.00 -28.75
CA SER A 118 -18.28 -20.02 -28.00
C SER A 118 -17.81 -18.61 -27.62
N TYR A 119 -17.88 -17.64 -28.54
CA TYR A 119 -17.51 -16.26 -28.26
C TYR A 119 -18.43 -15.59 -27.24
N LEU A 120 -19.74 -15.83 -27.30
CA LEU A 120 -20.68 -15.32 -26.30
C LEU A 120 -20.44 -15.94 -24.91
N ALA A 121 -20.09 -17.22 -24.84
CA ALA A 121 -19.70 -17.87 -23.58
C ALA A 121 -18.43 -17.23 -22.99
N LYS A 122 -17.43 -16.91 -23.83
CA LYS A 122 -16.23 -16.17 -23.39
C LYS A 122 -16.59 -14.78 -22.86
N ALA A 123 -17.45 -14.04 -23.57
CA ALA A 123 -17.90 -12.71 -23.13
C ALA A 123 -18.60 -12.78 -21.76
N ARG A 124 -19.49 -13.78 -21.57
CA ARG A 124 -20.16 -14.05 -20.29
C ARG A 124 -19.18 -14.29 -19.16
N ASN A 125 -18.20 -15.17 -19.38
CA ASN A 125 -17.20 -15.50 -18.36
C ASN A 125 -16.33 -14.30 -18.00
N ALA A 126 -15.89 -13.53 -18.99
CA ALA A 126 -15.07 -12.34 -18.78
C ALA A 126 -15.84 -11.27 -17.99
N SER A 127 -17.11 -11.02 -18.34
CA SER A 127 -17.89 -10.05 -17.58
C SER A 127 -18.25 -10.52 -16.17
N ALA A 128 -18.46 -11.82 -15.95
CA ALA A 128 -18.69 -12.36 -14.61
C ALA A 128 -17.46 -12.11 -13.71
N GLN A 129 -16.26 -12.31 -14.24
CA GLN A 129 -15.01 -11.98 -13.56
C GLN A 129 -14.91 -10.48 -13.26
N ALA A 130 -15.21 -9.62 -14.25
CA ALA A 130 -15.24 -8.17 -14.03
C ALA A 130 -16.16 -7.80 -12.86
N GLN A 131 -17.35 -8.41 -12.80
CA GLN A 131 -18.30 -8.17 -11.72
C GLN A 131 -17.79 -8.62 -10.36
N GLN A 132 -17.12 -9.77 -10.29
CA GLN A 132 -16.52 -10.25 -9.05
C GLN A 132 -15.48 -9.26 -8.52
N PHE A 133 -14.59 -8.78 -9.40
CA PHE A 133 -13.58 -7.78 -9.03
C PHE A 133 -14.21 -6.46 -8.57
N LEU A 134 -15.25 -5.98 -9.26
CA LEU A 134 -15.99 -4.77 -8.84
C LEU A 134 -16.62 -4.93 -7.45
N ASN A 135 -17.25 -6.07 -7.19
CA ASN A 135 -17.87 -6.36 -5.90
C ASN A 135 -16.83 -6.44 -4.77
N GLU A 136 -15.72 -7.12 -5.03
CA GLU A 136 -14.63 -7.23 -4.06
C GLU A 136 -14.00 -5.86 -3.76
N ALA A 137 -13.76 -5.06 -4.80
CA ALA A 137 -13.20 -3.72 -4.68
C ALA A 137 -14.12 -2.81 -3.84
N ARG A 138 -15.43 -2.92 -4.02
CA ARG A 138 -16.42 -2.17 -3.24
C ARG A 138 -16.51 -2.64 -1.79
N ARG A 139 -16.40 -3.95 -1.53
CA ARG A 139 -16.36 -4.48 -0.17
C ARG A 139 -15.14 -3.94 0.59
N LEU A 140 -14.01 -3.82 -0.10
CA LEU A 140 -12.78 -3.31 0.48
C LEU A 140 -12.80 -1.78 0.66
N TYR A 141 -13.33 -1.04 -0.31
CA TYR A 141 -13.40 0.42 -0.30
C TYR A 141 -14.84 0.90 -0.60
N PRO A 142 -15.71 0.98 0.44
CA PRO A 142 -17.13 1.30 0.26
C PRO A 142 -17.41 2.69 -0.32
N ASN A 143 -16.49 3.65 -0.11
CA ASN A 143 -16.60 5.02 -0.60
C ASN A 143 -16.25 5.17 -2.09
N MET A 144 -16.10 4.07 -2.83
CA MET A 144 -15.84 4.08 -4.26
C MET A 144 -17.06 4.58 -5.04
N ARG A 145 -16.82 5.40 -6.07
CA ARG A 145 -17.86 5.82 -7.00
C ARG A 145 -18.48 4.60 -7.70
N HIS A 146 -19.79 4.64 -7.92
CA HIS A 146 -20.50 3.59 -8.64
C HIS A 146 -20.20 3.67 -10.14
N VAL A 147 -19.99 2.51 -10.77
CA VAL A 147 -19.81 2.37 -12.22
C VAL A 147 -21.20 2.48 -12.89
N GLY A 148 -21.73 3.70 -13.02
CA GLY A 148 -22.94 4.04 -13.78
C GLY A 148 -24.26 3.37 -13.33
N GLU A 149 -25.30 3.52 -14.16
CA GLU A 149 -26.67 2.95 -14.01
C GLU A 149 -26.72 1.42 -14.17
N LEU A 150 -25.58 0.75 -13.94
CA LEU A 150 -25.58 -0.65 -13.55
C LEU A 150 -26.13 -0.66 -12.12
N HIS A 151 -27.46 -0.62 -12.00
CA HIS A 151 -28.15 -0.93 -10.76
C HIS A 151 -27.72 -2.34 -10.36
N ILE A 152 -26.62 -2.42 -9.62
CA ILE A 152 -26.17 -3.62 -8.93
C ILE A 152 -27.10 -3.76 -7.73
N LYS A 153 -28.39 -4.07 -7.98
CA LYS A 153 -29.04 -5.03 -7.08
C LYS A 153 -28.08 -6.22 -7.08
N GLN A 154 -27.72 -6.71 -5.90
CA GLN A 154 -26.68 -7.69 -5.66
C GLN A 154 -26.74 -8.96 -6.53
N ASP A 155 -27.79 -9.14 -7.34
CA ASP A 155 -27.95 -10.19 -8.33
C ASP A 155 -28.00 -9.64 -9.77
N ASN A 156 -27.01 -10.06 -10.58
CA ASN A 156 -27.00 -10.04 -12.05
C ASN A 156 -26.91 -8.67 -12.74
N LEU A 157 -25.72 -8.09 -12.70
CA LEU A 157 -25.33 -6.79 -13.29
C LEU A 157 -25.92 -6.48 -14.69
N VAL A 158 -25.91 -7.44 -15.62
CA VAL A 158 -26.23 -7.20 -17.04
C VAL A 158 -26.70 -8.48 -17.75
N PHE A 159 -26.36 -9.67 -17.24
CA PHE A 159 -26.23 -10.86 -18.08
C PHE A 159 -27.48 -11.75 -18.19
N ASN A 160 -28.22 -11.98 -17.11
CA ASN A 160 -29.40 -12.86 -17.17
C ASN A 160 -30.53 -12.28 -18.03
N ILE A 161 -30.58 -10.96 -18.23
CA ILE A 161 -31.59 -10.33 -19.10
C ILE A 161 -31.07 -10.18 -20.53
N LEU A 162 -29.77 -9.91 -20.72
CA LEU A 162 -29.20 -9.74 -22.05
C LEU A 162 -28.93 -11.07 -22.76
N PHE A 163 -28.35 -12.08 -22.10
CA PHE A 163 -27.86 -13.29 -22.78
C PHE A 163 -28.82 -14.48 -22.81
N ASP A 164 -29.82 -14.56 -21.90
CA ASP A 164 -30.88 -15.59 -22.03
C ASP A 164 -31.69 -15.41 -23.31
N ASN A 165 -31.93 -14.15 -23.72
CA ASN A 165 -32.72 -13.82 -24.89
C ASN A 165 -31.90 -13.66 -26.18
N ILE A 166 -30.57 -13.69 -26.13
CA ILE A 166 -29.70 -13.60 -27.33
C ILE A 166 -29.71 -14.92 -28.10
N TRP A 167 -29.85 -16.06 -27.41
CA TRP A 167 -29.73 -17.38 -28.01
C TRP A 167 -30.96 -17.82 -28.82
N THR A 168 -32.12 -17.26 -28.53
CA THR A 168 -33.41 -17.74 -29.06
C THR A 168 -34.02 -16.81 -30.11
N ASP A 169 -33.45 -15.62 -30.35
CA ASP A 169 -34.15 -14.53 -31.05
C ASP A 169 -33.47 -14.06 -32.34
N MET A 170 -34.30 -13.74 -33.33
CA MET A 170 -33.98 -13.28 -34.70
C MET A 170 -33.25 -11.91 -34.74
N ASN A 171 -32.97 -11.31 -33.57
CA ASN A 171 -32.34 -10.00 -33.38
C ASN A 171 -30.99 -10.07 -32.64
N MET A 172 -30.32 -11.22 -32.66
CA MET A 172 -29.05 -11.50 -31.99
C MET A 172 -28.00 -10.38 -32.18
N ARG A 173 -27.79 -9.92 -33.42
CA ARG A 173 -26.82 -8.87 -33.76
C ARG A 173 -27.11 -7.54 -33.05
N LYS A 174 -28.38 -7.14 -32.95
CA LYS A 174 -28.77 -5.90 -32.26
C LYS A 174 -28.47 -6.00 -30.77
N LYS A 175 -28.80 -7.13 -30.15
CA LYS A 175 -28.54 -7.39 -28.73
C LYS A 175 -27.04 -7.46 -28.40
N ILE A 176 -26.22 -8.06 -29.27
CA ILE A 176 -24.75 -8.07 -29.08
C ILE A 176 -24.19 -6.64 -29.14
N ARG A 177 -24.67 -5.79 -30.05
CA ARG A 177 -24.26 -4.37 -30.10
C ARG A 177 -24.68 -3.60 -28.85
N GLU A 178 -25.91 -3.80 -28.38
CA GLU A 178 -26.40 -3.19 -27.14
C GLU A 178 -25.55 -3.62 -25.93
N ALA A 179 -25.21 -4.91 -25.85
CA ALA A 179 -24.31 -5.43 -24.83
C ALA A 179 -22.91 -4.79 -24.93
N SER A 180 -22.34 -4.70 -26.13
CA SER A 180 -21.04 -4.07 -26.36
C SER A 180 -21.02 -2.60 -25.92
N ASN A 181 -22.05 -1.82 -26.28
CA ASN A 181 -22.18 -0.42 -25.86
C ASN A 181 -22.27 -0.26 -24.33
N ARG A 182 -23.00 -1.14 -23.65
CA ARG A 182 -23.11 -1.14 -22.18
C ARG A 182 -21.79 -1.50 -21.53
N ILE A 183 -21.09 -2.52 -22.03
CA ILE A 183 -19.76 -2.92 -21.55
C ILE A 183 -18.74 -1.79 -21.78
N SER A 184 -18.77 -1.13 -22.93
CA SER A 184 -17.92 0.02 -23.23
C SER A 184 -18.16 1.18 -22.25
N SER A 185 -19.43 1.49 -21.97
CA SER A 185 -19.80 2.53 -20.99
C SER A 185 -19.34 2.17 -19.57
N ALA A 186 -19.51 0.92 -19.16
CA ALA A 186 -19.03 0.42 -17.88
C ALA A 186 -17.50 0.49 -17.77
N ASN A 187 -16.80 0.10 -18.85
CA ASN A 187 -15.35 0.14 -18.92
C ASN A 187 -14.81 1.57 -18.82
N ALA A 188 -15.45 2.53 -19.48
CA ALA A 188 -15.09 3.95 -19.38
C ALA A 188 -15.21 4.47 -17.93
N ALA A 189 -16.28 4.08 -17.23
CA ALA A 189 -16.44 4.42 -15.82
C ALA A 189 -15.38 3.74 -14.93
N VAL A 190 -15.02 2.48 -15.20
CA VAL A 190 -13.89 1.82 -14.51
C VAL A 190 -12.57 2.56 -14.74
N VAL A 191 -12.28 2.97 -15.98
CA VAL A 191 -11.05 3.72 -16.30
C VAL A 191 -11.00 5.04 -15.51
N SER A 192 -12.12 5.76 -15.40
CA SER A 192 -12.22 6.96 -14.57
C SER A 192 -11.88 6.65 -13.11
N ILE A 193 -12.46 5.60 -12.54
CA ILE A 193 -12.21 5.21 -11.14
C ILE A 193 -10.75 4.77 -10.94
N VAL A 194 -10.16 4.04 -11.88
CA VAL A 194 -8.73 3.66 -11.84
C VAL A 194 -7.84 4.91 -11.79
N SER A 195 -8.16 5.93 -12.58
CA SER A 195 -7.45 7.22 -12.55
C SER A 195 -7.59 7.92 -11.20
N GLU A 196 -8.80 7.98 -10.65
CA GLU A 196 -9.06 8.57 -9.33
C GLU A 196 -8.32 7.84 -8.21
N LEU A 197 -8.34 6.50 -8.21
CA LEU A 197 -7.64 5.67 -7.23
C LEU A 197 -6.13 5.83 -7.34
N LYS A 198 -5.59 5.95 -8.56
CA LYS A 198 -4.17 6.23 -8.78
C LYS A 198 -3.76 7.57 -8.17
N GLN A 199 -4.52 8.63 -8.43
CA GLN A 199 -4.24 9.95 -7.85
C GLN A 199 -4.26 9.91 -6.31
N LYS A 200 -5.24 9.21 -5.72
CA LYS A 200 -5.29 9.01 -4.26
C LYS A 200 -4.08 8.24 -3.76
N LEU A 201 -3.67 7.17 -4.47
CA LEU A 201 -2.51 6.36 -4.09
C LEU A 201 -1.22 7.19 -4.10
N ASP A 202 -1.03 8.03 -5.11
CA ASP A 202 0.12 8.94 -5.22
C ASP A 202 0.14 9.92 -4.04
N GLN A 203 -1.03 10.49 -3.68
CA GLN A 203 -1.18 11.35 -2.52
C GLN A 203 -0.83 10.64 -1.20
N TYR A 204 -1.42 9.47 -0.93
CA TYR A 204 -1.12 8.70 0.29
C TYR A 204 0.34 8.24 0.35
N THR A 205 0.98 8.00 -0.80
CA THR A 205 2.41 7.68 -0.86
C THR A 205 3.25 8.88 -0.44
N ALA A 206 2.95 10.06 -0.98
CA ALA A 206 3.63 11.31 -0.60
C ALA A 206 3.41 11.65 0.88
N ASP A 207 2.18 11.53 1.38
CA ASP A 207 1.84 11.80 2.78
C ASP A 207 2.54 10.83 3.73
N ARG A 208 2.58 9.54 3.39
CA ARG A 208 3.33 8.52 4.14
C ARG A 208 4.81 8.87 4.24
N ASP A 209 5.43 9.23 3.12
CA ASP A 209 6.87 9.48 3.07
C ASP A 209 7.25 10.78 3.80
N LYS A 210 6.39 11.81 3.69
CA LYS A 210 6.50 13.04 4.48
C LYS A 210 6.38 12.76 5.98
N THR A 211 5.35 12.03 6.40
CA THR A 211 5.12 11.66 7.80
C THR A 211 6.28 10.83 8.35
N ARG A 212 6.82 9.88 7.57
CA ARG A 212 7.99 9.08 7.95
C ARG A 212 9.24 9.94 8.16
N THR A 213 9.46 10.92 7.29
CA THR A 213 10.55 11.89 7.43
C THR A 213 10.37 12.73 8.71
N ASN A 214 9.15 13.20 8.97
CA ASN A 214 8.82 13.95 10.19
C ASN A 214 9.09 13.13 11.46
N ILE A 215 8.61 11.88 11.52
CA ILE A 215 8.87 10.97 12.66
C ILE A 215 10.36 10.79 12.88
N THR A 216 11.15 10.61 11.81
CA THR A 216 12.60 10.42 11.92
C THR A 216 13.29 11.66 12.48
N ARG A 217 12.88 12.84 12.01
CA ARG A 217 13.36 14.13 12.52
C ARG A 217 12.99 14.32 13.99
N MET A 218 11.72 14.14 14.34
CA MET A 218 11.21 14.30 15.71
C MET A 218 11.84 13.31 16.68
N ALA A 219 12.00 12.03 16.29
CA ALA A 219 12.69 11.04 17.11
C ALA A 219 14.15 11.42 17.36
N THR A 220 14.82 12.03 16.39
CA THR A 220 16.20 12.52 16.54
C THR A 220 16.26 13.72 17.49
N GLU A 221 15.33 14.66 17.37
CA GLU A 221 15.22 15.84 18.25
C GLU A 221 14.91 15.42 19.69
N HIS A 222 13.94 14.53 19.87
CA HIS A 222 13.54 13.97 21.16
C HIS A 222 14.69 13.21 21.84
N PHE A 223 15.42 12.36 21.09
CA PHE A 223 16.62 11.70 21.60
C PHE A 223 17.69 12.70 22.05
N LYS A 224 17.94 13.76 21.28
CA LYS A 224 18.88 14.83 21.66
C LYS A 224 18.43 15.59 22.91
N ALA A 225 17.13 15.87 23.04
CA ALA A 225 16.56 16.53 24.22
C ALA A 225 16.80 15.69 25.48
N ARG A 226 16.53 14.38 25.44
CA ARG A 226 16.81 13.46 26.55
C ARG A 226 18.29 13.43 26.93
N ILE A 227 19.20 13.40 25.96
CA ILE A 227 20.65 13.48 26.22
C ILE A 227 21.02 14.79 26.92
N ASN A 228 20.51 15.93 26.43
CA ASN A 228 20.79 17.24 27.03
C ASN A 228 20.27 17.33 28.47
N ILE A 229 19.08 16.78 28.75
CA ILE A 229 18.54 16.72 30.11
C ILE A 229 19.49 15.93 31.01
N VAL A 230 19.89 14.73 30.60
CA VAL A 230 20.80 13.88 31.38
C VAL A 230 22.14 14.59 31.62
N GLN A 231 22.73 15.22 30.61
CA GLN A 231 23.98 15.96 30.74
C GLN A 231 23.88 17.13 31.72
N ASN A 232 22.74 17.81 31.78
CA ASN A 232 22.51 18.93 32.69
C ASN A 232 22.19 18.49 34.13
N VAL A 233 21.73 17.25 34.33
CA VAL A 233 21.37 16.70 35.65
C VAL A 233 22.54 15.96 36.31
N ILE A 234 23.40 15.31 35.53
CA ILE A 234 24.60 14.65 36.06
C ILE A 234 25.60 15.74 36.51
N GLN A 235 25.61 16.04 37.81
CA GLN A 235 26.76 16.74 38.41
C GLN A 235 27.99 15.82 38.37
N PRO A 236 29.21 16.36 38.18
CA PRO A 236 30.41 15.56 38.36
C PRO A 236 30.39 14.97 39.78
N PRO A 237 30.81 13.70 39.95
CA PRO A 237 30.88 13.12 41.29
C PRO A 237 31.68 14.06 42.19
N PRO A 238 31.28 14.26 43.46
CA PRO A 238 32.09 15.06 44.38
C PRO A 238 33.52 14.53 44.31
N PRO A 239 34.55 15.40 44.32
CA PRO A 239 35.92 14.93 44.32
C PRO A 239 36.02 13.92 45.45
N TYR A 240 36.55 12.72 45.16
CA TYR A 240 36.92 11.76 46.18
C TYR A 240 37.92 12.49 47.08
N SER A 241 37.43 13.16 48.12
CA SER A 241 38.25 13.49 49.27
C SER A 241 38.72 12.14 49.76
N ALA A 242 40.03 11.92 49.61
CA ALA A 242 40.71 10.73 50.09
C ALA A 242 40.09 10.33 51.42
N ILE A 243 39.67 9.07 51.50
CA ILE A 243 39.31 8.44 52.78
C ILE A 243 40.46 8.79 53.71
N ASP A 244 40.17 9.57 54.76
CA ASP A 244 41.15 9.91 55.78
C ASP A 244 41.68 8.58 56.33
N ASP A 245 42.97 8.29 56.10
CA ASP A 245 43.70 7.11 56.56
C ASP A 245 43.80 7.00 58.10
N ASN A 246 43.01 7.77 58.85
CA ASN A 246 43.04 7.83 60.31
C ASN A 246 42.11 6.83 61.03
N TYR A 247 41.53 5.85 60.33
CA TYR A 247 40.68 4.81 60.95
C TYR A 247 41.37 3.44 61.13
N VAL A 248 42.71 3.40 61.22
CA VAL A 248 43.46 2.19 61.61
C VAL A 248 44.50 2.55 62.67
N ASN A 249 44.07 2.99 63.85
CA ASN A 249 44.86 2.94 65.09
C ASN A 249 43.92 3.11 66.30
N GLY A 250 43.19 2.05 66.64
CA GLY A 250 42.21 2.13 67.73
C GLY A 250 41.67 0.78 68.19
N CYS A 251 42.47 -0.27 68.17
CA CYS A 251 42.23 -1.49 68.95
C CYS A 251 43.59 -2.09 69.35
N SER A 252 44.05 -1.70 70.53
CA SER A 252 45.05 -2.43 71.33
C SER A 252 44.43 -2.67 72.70
#